data_AF-U9U748-F1
#
_entry.id   AF-U9U748-F1
#
_cell.length_a   1.000
_cell.length_b   1.000
_cell.length_c   1.000
_cell.angle_alpha   90.00
_cell.angle_beta   90.00
_cell.angle_gamma   90.00
#
_symmetry.space_group_name_H-M   'P 1'
#
loop_
_entity.id
_entity.type
_entity.pdbx_description
1 polymer ?
#
loop_
_entity_poly.entity_id
_entity_poly.type
_entity_poly.pdbx_seq_one_letter_code
_entity_poly.pdbx_strand_id
1 'polypeptide(L)'
;KRNAKPPRPPNGFLLCRKNVHQEAKRRGICNMRVISKVTGMLWRAATPDEKEEYEKLAIKVHNLHSQRYPGYKYRPTTRDRSSESYHPYI
;
A
#
# COMPACT_ATOMS: atom_id res chain seq x y z
N LYS A 1 -8.29 -6.08 20.30
CA LYS A 1 -7.61 -6.72 19.15
C LYS A 1 -8.54 -6.58 17.95
N ARG A 2 -8.19 -5.80 16.90
CA ARG A 2 -9.06 -5.67 15.72
C ARG A 2 -9.15 -7.04 15.05
N ASN A 3 -10.35 -7.63 15.00
CA ASN A 3 -10.65 -8.79 14.15
C ASN A 3 -10.46 -8.37 12.69
N ALA A 4 -9.21 -8.40 12.25
CA ALA A 4 -8.76 -7.76 11.03
C ALA A 4 -8.88 -8.77 9.90
N LYS A 5 -9.89 -8.58 9.05
CA LYS A 5 -9.88 -9.14 7.70
C LYS A 5 -8.48 -8.95 7.10
N PRO A 6 -7.91 -9.97 6.43
CA PRO A 6 -6.56 -9.86 5.90
C PRO A 6 -6.44 -8.61 5.02
N PRO A 7 -5.38 -7.81 5.19
CA PRO A 7 -5.19 -6.60 4.41
C PRO A 7 -4.97 -6.95 2.95
N ARG A 8 -5.18 -5.98 2.07
CA ARG A 8 -4.93 -6.17 0.63
C ARG A 8 -3.46 -6.55 0.39
N PRO A 9 -3.18 -7.48 -0.53
CA PRO A 9 -1.81 -7.69 -0.99
C PRO A 9 -1.28 -6.39 -1.62
N PRO A 10 0.00 -6.02 -1.36
CA PRO A 10 0.61 -4.84 -1.96
C PRO A 10 0.85 -5.03 -3.46
N ASN A 11 0.71 -3.95 -4.23
CA ASN A 11 1.15 -3.89 -5.63
C ASN A 11 2.66 -3.57 -5.74
N GLY A 12 3.20 -3.57 -6.96
CA GLY A 12 4.63 -3.32 -7.20
C GLY A 12 5.14 -2.00 -6.60
N PHE A 13 4.38 -0.90 -6.77
CA PHE A 13 4.71 0.39 -6.16
C PHE A 13 4.78 0.33 -4.63
N LEU A 14 3.83 -0.36 -3.97
CA LEU A 14 3.83 -0.50 -2.52
C LEU A 14 5.00 -1.35 -2.01
N LEU A 15 5.46 -2.32 -2.80
CA LEU A 15 6.68 -3.07 -2.51
C LEU A 15 7.92 -2.17 -2.62
N CYS A 16 8.00 -1.34 -3.65
CA CYS A 16 9.04 -0.32 -3.78
C CYS A 16 9.03 0.65 -2.57
N ARG A 17 7.86 1.18 -2.18
CA ARG A 17 7.72 2.04 -0.99
C ARG A 17 8.19 1.36 0.29
N LYS A 18 7.92 0.06 0.43
CA LYS A 18 8.37 -0.74 1.58
C LYS A 18 9.90 -0.82 1.61
N ASN A 19 10.54 -1.03 0.46
CA ASN A 19 11.99 -1.04 0.34
C ASN A 19 12.60 0.32 0.70
N VAL A 20 12.08 1.41 0.13
CA VAL A 20 12.52 2.78 0.45
C VAL A 20 12.33 3.10 1.93
N HIS A 21 11.21 2.70 2.53
CA HIS A 21 10.98 2.89 3.96
C HIS A 21 12.00 2.10 4.80
N GLN A 22 12.31 0.86 4.45
CA GLN A 22 13.31 0.06 5.17
C GLN A 22 14.68 0.71 5.12
N GLU A 23 15.09 1.21 3.95
CA GLU A 23 16.36 1.91 3.78
C GLU A 23 16.39 3.25 4.53
N ALA A 24 15.30 4.03 4.46
CA ALA A 24 15.14 5.26 5.23
C ALA A 24 15.24 5.01 6.74
N LYS A 25 14.62 3.93 7.23
CA LYS A 25 14.66 3.55 8.65
C LYS A 25 16.08 3.20 9.11
N ARG A 26 16.87 2.52 8.27
CA ARG A 26 18.30 2.24 8.57
C ARG A 26 19.12 3.52 8.75
N ARG A 27 18.72 4.59 8.05
CA ARG A 27 19.32 5.93 8.15
C ARG A 27 18.70 6.82 9.23
N GLY A 28 17.79 6.29 10.05
CA GLY A 28 17.09 7.04 11.10
C GLY A 28 15.95 7.93 10.60
N ILE A 29 15.56 7.85 9.32
CA ILE A 29 14.48 8.64 8.74
C ILE A 29 13.15 7.91 8.93
N CYS A 30 12.30 8.45 9.79
CA CYS A 30 10.97 7.89 10.10
C CYS A 30 9.80 8.70 9.49
N ASN A 31 10.09 9.77 8.73
CA ASN A 31 9.04 10.64 8.19
C ASN A 31 8.36 10.03 6.95
N MET A 32 7.13 9.56 7.11
CA MET A 32 6.36 8.92 6.03
C MET A 32 6.03 9.85 4.85
N ARG A 33 5.94 11.18 5.09
CA ARG A 33 5.71 12.17 4.02
C ARG A 33 6.92 12.22 3.10
N VAL A 34 8.12 12.26 3.68
CA VAL A 34 9.39 12.26 2.93
C VAL A 34 9.54 10.95 2.16
N ILE A 35 9.33 9.81 2.82
CA ILE A 35 9.45 8.48 2.18
C ILE A 35 8.50 8.34 1.00
N SER A 36 7.25 8.78 1.14
CA SER A 36 6.27 8.69 0.05
C SER A 36 6.66 9.58 -1.13
N LYS A 37 7.17 10.80 -0.85
CA LYS A 37 7.66 11.72 -1.90
C LYS A 37 8.86 11.13 -2.64
N VAL A 38 9.86 10.62 -1.91
CA VAL A 38 11.05 9.98 -2.48
C VAL A 38 10.69 8.73 -3.28
N THR A 39 9.81 7.88 -2.76
CA THR A 39 9.34 6.69 -3.49
C THR A 39 8.67 7.07 -4.81
N GLY A 40 7.84 8.11 -4.82
CA GLY A 40 7.21 8.59 -6.05
C GLY A 40 8.22 9.07 -7.08
N MET A 41 9.27 9.77 -6.66
CA MET A 41 10.36 10.20 -7.55
C MET A 41 11.15 9.01 -8.10
N LEU A 42 11.57 8.07 -7.22
CA LEU A 42 12.28 6.86 -7.61
C LEU A 42 11.46 6.01 -8.57
N TRP A 43 10.17 5.79 -8.29
CA TRP A 43 9.31 5.00 -9.16
C TRP A 43 9.13 5.64 -10.55
N ARG A 44 9.06 6.97 -10.63
CA ARG A 44 8.98 7.65 -11.94
C ARG A 44 10.27 7.53 -12.72
N ALA A 45 11.41 7.66 -12.05
CA ALA A 45 12.74 7.55 -12.65
C ALA A 45 13.17 6.10 -12.95
N ALA A 46 12.58 5.11 -12.29
CA ALA A 46 12.93 3.70 -12.45
C ALA A 46 12.69 3.21 -13.89
N THR A 47 13.60 2.36 -14.35
CA THR A 47 13.55 1.76 -15.68
C THR A 47 12.36 0.79 -15.80
N PRO A 48 11.93 0.45 -17.02
CA PRO A 48 10.92 -0.58 -17.23
C PRO A 48 11.26 -1.90 -16.54
N ASP A 49 12.52 -2.33 -16.63
CA ASP A 49 13.00 -3.59 -16.06
C ASP A 49 12.91 -3.59 -14.52
N GLU A 50 13.28 -2.49 -13.87
CA GLU A 50 13.15 -2.35 -12.42
C GLU A 50 11.69 -2.43 -11.98
N LYS A 51 10.79 -1.78 -12.72
CA LYS A 51 9.34 -1.84 -12.45
C LYS A 51 8.80 -3.24 -12.67
N GLU A 52 9.27 -3.93 -13.70
CA GLU A 52 8.89 -5.31 -14.01
C GLU A 52 9.29 -6.25 -12.87
N GLU A 53 10.46 -6.07 -12.27
CA GLU A 53 10.88 -6.89 -11.13
C GLU A 53 9.94 -6.70 -9.92
N TYR A 54 9.54 -5.46 -9.63
CA TYR A 54 8.53 -5.20 -8.59
C TYR A 54 7.15 -5.77 -8.93
N GLU A 55 6.77 -5.80 -10.21
CA GLU A 55 5.51 -6.41 -10.66
C GLU A 55 5.55 -7.94 -10.52
N LYS A 56 6.65 -8.58 -10.91
CA LYS A 56 6.90 -10.01 -10.67
C LYS A 56 6.79 -10.35 -9.19
N LEU A 57 7.37 -9.52 -8.32
CA LEU A 57 7.24 -9.69 -6.87
C LEU A 57 5.80 -9.50 -6.40
N ALA A 58 5.07 -8.52 -6.94
CA ALA A 58 3.66 -8.29 -6.61
C ALA A 58 2.79 -9.51 -6.97
N ILE A 59 3.02 -10.12 -8.15
CA ILE A 59 2.35 -11.35 -8.57
C ILE A 59 2.64 -12.50 -7.60
N LYS A 60 3.92 -12.70 -7.23
CA LYS A 60 4.31 -13.72 -6.24
C LYS A 60 3.59 -13.51 -4.89
N VAL A 61 3.55 -12.27 -4.41
CA VAL A 61 2.87 -11.93 -3.15
C VAL A 61 1.36 -12.12 -3.26
N HIS A 62 0.76 -11.77 -4.40
CA HIS A 62 -0.65 -12.00 -4.66
C HIS A 62 -0.99 -13.50 -4.63
N ASN A 63 -0.19 -14.33 -5.29
CA ASN A 63 -0.38 -15.79 -5.31
C ASN A 63 -0.25 -16.39 -3.91
N LEU A 64 0.78 -16.00 -3.17
CA LEU A 64 0.96 -16.44 -1.77
C LEU A 64 -0.21 -15.97 -0.88
N HIS A 65 -0.71 -14.75 -1.09
CA HIS A 65 -1.86 -14.24 -0.35
C HIS A 65 -3.13 -15.02 -0.68
N SER A 66 -3.36 -15.35 -1.96
CA SER A 66 -4.51 -16.15 -2.41
C SER A 66 -4.48 -17.56 -1.79
N GLN A 67 -3.31 -18.20 -1.75
CA GLN A 67 -3.12 -19.50 -1.09
C GLN A 67 -3.33 -19.43 0.42
N ARG A 68 -2.81 -18.38 1.08
CA ARG A 68 -2.92 -18.20 2.54
C ARG A 68 -4.34 -17.83 2.98
N TYR A 69 -5.07 -17.10 2.16
CA TYR A 69 -6.42 -16.62 2.45
C TYR A 69 -7.38 -17.04 1.33
N PRO A 70 -7.69 -18.34 1.24
CA PRO A 70 -8.63 -18.84 0.25
C PRO A 70 -9.99 -18.18 0.46
N GLY A 71 -10.63 -17.73 -0.63
CA GLY A 71 -11.89 -16.98 -0.56
C GLY A 71 -11.76 -15.51 -0.16
N TYR A 72 -10.54 -14.96 -0.02
CA TYR A 72 -10.35 -13.53 0.15
C TYR A 72 -10.95 -12.76 -1.03
N LYS A 73 -11.86 -11.82 -0.72
CA LYS A 73 -12.42 -10.88 -1.69
C LYS A 73 -12.33 -9.47 -1.13
N TYR A 74 -11.74 -8.57 -1.91
CA TYR A 74 -11.72 -7.16 -1.56
C TYR A 74 -13.15 -6.60 -1.57
N ARG A 75 -13.59 -6.10 -0.42
CA ARG A 75 -14.89 -5.44 -0.23
C ARG A 75 -14.66 -4.08 0.43
N PRO A 76 -14.55 -2.98 -0.35
CA PRO A 76 -14.45 -1.65 0.23
C PRO A 76 -15.71 -1.37 1.05
N THR A 77 -15.54 -0.92 2.28
CA THR A 77 -16.61 -0.25 3.01
C THR A 77 -16.68 1.18 2.49
N THR A 78 -17.72 1.51 1.73
CA THR A 78 -18.05 2.92 1.48
C THR A 78 -18.41 3.51 2.84
N ARG A 79 -17.57 4.42 3.34
CA ARG A 79 -18.03 5.33 4.38
C ARG A 79 -19.01 6.24 3.66
N ASP A 80 -20.29 6.01 3.92
CA ASP A 80 -21.31 6.93 3.46
C ASP A 80 -21.01 8.29 4.06
N ARG A 81 -20.60 9.24 3.23
CA ARG A 81 -20.36 10.63 3.64
C ARG A 81 -21.66 11.44 3.66
N SER A 82 -22.80 10.83 3.39
CA SER A 82 -24.10 11.52 3.34
C SER A 82 -24.82 11.62 4.67
N SER A 83 -24.32 11.00 5.76
CA SER A 83 -24.98 11.08 7.08
C SER A 83 -24.51 12.24 7.97
N GLU A 84 -23.60 13.08 7.48
CA GLU A 84 -23.20 14.29 8.20
C GLU A 84 -23.94 15.47 7.55
N SER A 85 -25.25 15.49 7.79
CA SER A 85 -26.06 16.68 7.53
C SER A 85 -25.48 17.81 8.37
N TYR A 86 -24.67 18.66 7.74
CA TYR A 86 -24.16 19.88 8.32
C TYR A 86 -25.35 20.72 8.83
N HIS A 87 -25.59 20.67 10.14
CA HIS A 87 -26.51 21.57 10.86
C HIS A 87 -25.67 22.56 11.65
N PRO A 88 -25.25 23.68 11.05
CA PRO A 88 -24.39 24.67 11.70
C PRO A 88 -25.07 25.51 12.78
N TYR A 89 -26.37 25.31 13.03
CA TYR A 89 -27.17 26.21 13.87
C TYR A 89 -28.14 25.50 14.84
N ILE A 90 -27.79 24.31 15.35
CA ILE A 90 -28.41 23.76 16.57
C ILE A 90 -27.38 23.81 17.69
#